data_AF-A0A699UHB7-F1
#
_entry.id   AF-A0A699UHB7-F1
#
_cell.length_a   1.000
_cell.length_b   1.000
_cell.length_c   1.000
_cell.angle_alpha   90.00
_cell.angle_beta   90.00
_cell.angle_gamma   90.00
#
_symmetry.space_group_name_H-M   'P 1'
#
loop_
_entity.id
_entity.type
_entity.pdbx_description
1 polymer ?
#
loop_
_entity_poly.entity_id
_entity_poly.type
_entity_poly.pdbx_seq_one_letter_code
_entity_poly.pdbx_strand_id
1 'polypeptide(L)'
;MEFQVEDKVMLKISPWKGVVRFGKWGKLNPRYVGPFKVLERVRDVAYKLDLPEELSKVHNTFHVSNLKKCHADEPLAVPLDGLHVDDKLHFVEEPVEIMDREVKRLKRSRIPLVKVQWNSKQGLEFTWEREDQFKQKYPHLFTNRTSSSTIRSKALRTKLF
;
A
#
# COMPACT_ATOMS: atom_id res chain seq x y z
N MET A 1 5.71 25.70 -7.30
CA MET A 1 6.37 24.67 -8.12
C MET A 1 5.69 24.69 -9.46
N GLU A 2 6.43 24.80 -10.55
CA GLU A 2 5.87 24.92 -11.89
C GLU A 2 6.52 23.88 -12.81
N PHE A 3 5.72 23.34 -13.74
CA PHE A 3 6.14 22.39 -14.75
C PHE A 3 5.96 23.00 -16.14
N GLN A 4 6.86 22.67 -17.06
CA GLN A 4 6.78 23.03 -18.47
C GLN A 4 6.12 21.90 -19.28
N VAL A 5 5.63 22.22 -20.47
CA VAL A 5 5.19 21.21 -21.43
C VAL A 5 6.39 20.32 -21.80
N GLU A 6 6.16 19.02 -21.97
CA GLU A 6 7.17 17.94 -22.10
C GLU A 6 7.95 17.59 -20.82
N ASP A 7 7.74 18.28 -19.69
CA ASP A 7 8.36 17.85 -18.43
C ASP A 7 7.85 16.46 -18.03
N LYS A 8 8.75 15.63 -17.50
CA LYS A 8 8.41 14.34 -16.89
C LYS A 8 8.06 14.56 -15.42
N VAL A 9 6.83 14.20 -15.05
CA VAL A 9 6.32 14.31 -13.69
C VAL A 9 5.79 12.96 -13.21
N MET A 10 5.86 12.73 -11.91
CA MET A 10 5.24 11.59 -11.28
C MET A 10 3.90 11.96 -10.65
N LEU A 11 2.93 11.06 -10.80
CA LEU A 11 1.59 11.26 -10.26
C LEU A 11 1.47 10.63 -8.87
N LYS A 12 0.97 11.42 -7.93
CA LYS A 12 0.67 10.99 -6.57
C LYS A 12 -0.62 10.18 -6.55
N ILE A 13 -0.52 8.95 -6.08
CA ILE A 13 -1.63 8.05 -5.78
C ILE A 13 -1.72 7.79 -4.27
N SER A 14 -2.90 7.45 -3.79
CA SER A 14 -3.13 7.13 -2.38
C SER A 14 -3.49 5.65 -2.25
N PRO A 15 -2.60 4.80 -1.73
CA PRO A 15 -2.92 3.40 -1.50
C PRO A 15 -3.91 3.26 -0.33
N TRP A 16 -4.88 2.39 -0.50
CA TRP A 16 -5.92 2.09 0.47
C TRP A 16 -5.76 0.66 0.94
N LYS A 17 -5.97 0.44 2.24
CA LYS A 17 -6.03 -0.91 2.78
C LYS A 17 -7.22 -1.65 2.20
N GLY A 18 -7.02 -2.90 1.84
CA GLY A 18 -8.11 -3.76 1.42
C GLY A 18 -9.15 -4.02 2.52
N VAL A 19 -8.86 -3.77 3.79
CA VAL A 19 -9.77 -4.05 4.91
C VAL A 19 -10.23 -2.76 5.58
N VAL A 20 -11.55 -2.67 5.81
CA VAL A 20 -12.20 -1.54 6.46
C VAL A 20 -12.21 -1.78 7.97
N ARG A 21 -11.47 -0.97 8.73
CA ARG A 21 -11.43 -1.05 10.19
C ARG A 21 -12.34 0.02 10.78
N PHE A 22 -13.34 -0.38 11.57
CA PHE A 22 -14.32 0.53 12.18
C PHE A 22 -15.06 1.44 11.18
N GLY A 23 -15.40 0.91 10.00
CA GLY A 23 -16.11 1.68 8.97
C GLY A 23 -15.23 2.70 8.24
N LYS A 24 -13.92 2.78 8.54
CA LYS A 24 -12.96 3.64 7.84
C LYS A 24 -11.94 2.79 7.11
N TRP A 25 -11.66 3.15 5.86
CA TRP A 25 -10.55 2.59 5.12
C TRP A 25 -9.27 3.22 5.67
N GLY A 26 -8.29 2.38 6.03
CA GLY A 26 -6.98 2.90 6.40
C GLY A 26 -6.26 3.41 5.16
N LYS A 27 -5.77 4.64 5.19
CA LYS A 27 -4.90 5.19 4.15
C LYS A 27 -3.45 4.79 4.44
N LEU A 28 -2.75 4.32 3.42
CA LEU A 28 -1.32 4.04 3.45
C LEU A 28 -0.55 5.26 2.93
N ASN A 29 0.79 5.22 3.00
CA ASN A 29 1.59 6.37 2.57
C ASN A 29 1.38 6.63 1.08
N PRO A 30 1.16 7.89 0.64
CA PRO A 30 1.02 8.21 -0.77
C PRO A 30 2.22 7.72 -1.58
N ARG A 31 1.96 7.24 -2.80
CA ARG A 31 3.00 6.76 -3.71
C ARG A 31 3.01 7.56 -4.98
N TYR A 32 4.14 7.52 -5.67
CA TYR A 32 4.31 8.18 -6.95
C TYR A 32 4.45 7.11 -8.04
N VAL A 33 3.65 7.23 -9.09
CA VAL A 33 3.66 6.32 -10.24
C VAL A 33 4.12 7.06 -11.47
N GLY A 34 4.90 6.35 -12.29
CA GLY A 34 5.30 6.71 -13.65
C GLY A 34 6.04 8.04 -13.79
N PRO A 35 6.91 8.18 -14.80
CA PRO A 35 7.08 9.47 -15.45
C PRO A 35 5.97 9.63 -16.50
N PHE A 36 5.10 10.61 -16.31
CA PHE A 36 4.15 11.07 -17.33
C PHE A 36 4.61 12.38 -17.92
N LYS A 37 4.32 12.59 -19.20
CA LYS A 37 4.60 13.86 -19.87
C LYS A 37 3.52 14.88 -19.57
N VAL A 38 3.90 16.12 -19.32
CA VAL A 38 2.95 17.23 -19.28
C VAL A 38 2.59 17.63 -20.70
N LEU A 39 1.30 17.54 -21.05
CA LEU A 39 0.78 17.92 -22.37
C LEU A 39 0.49 19.42 -22.44
N GLU A 40 -0.18 19.96 -21.43
CA GLU A 40 -0.55 21.38 -21.38
C GLU A 40 -0.76 21.86 -19.94
N ARG A 41 -0.60 23.17 -19.75
CA ARG A 41 -0.99 23.88 -18.53
C ARG A 41 -2.40 24.44 -18.72
N VAL A 42 -3.38 23.84 -18.06
CA VAL A 42 -4.80 24.24 -18.18
C VAL A 42 -5.11 25.48 -17.35
N ARG A 43 -4.46 25.61 -16.19
CA ARG A 43 -4.58 26.74 -15.25
C ARG A 43 -3.25 26.95 -14.53
N ASP A 44 -3.16 28.01 -13.73
CA ASP A 44 -1.98 28.33 -12.92
C ASP A 44 -1.48 27.14 -12.08
N VAL A 45 -2.39 26.30 -11.60
CA VAL A 45 -2.11 25.18 -10.68
C VAL A 45 -2.56 23.81 -11.22
N ALA A 46 -2.97 23.71 -12.48
CA ALA A 46 -3.50 22.48 -13.07
C ALA A 46 -2.86 22.14 -14.41
N TYR A 47 -2.43 20.89 -14.55
CA TYR A 47 -1.69 20.38 -15.70
C TYR A 47 -2.39 19.15 -16.28
N LYS A 48 -2.44 19.04 -17.60
CA LYS A 48 -2.81 17.80 -18.27
C LYS A 48 -1.60 16.91 -18.48
N LEU A 49 -1.77 15.64 -18.20
CA LEU A 49 -0.76 14.62 -18.40
C LEU A 49 -1.13 13.68 -19.55
N ASP A 50 -0.10 13.17 -20.21
CA ASP A 50 -0.20 12.04 -21.11
C ASP A 50 -0.32 10.76 -20.28
N LEU A 51 -1.56 10.31 -20.07
CA LEU A 51 -1.86 9.11 -19.29
C LEU A 51 -1.97 7.91 -20.23
N PRO A 52 -1.41 6.75 -19.84
CA PRO A 52 -1.54 5.53 -20.60
C PRO A 52 -2.93 4.91 -20.38
N GLU A 53 -3.29 3.93 -21.21
CA GLU A 53 -4.65 3.38 -21.27
C GLU A 53 -5.10 2.71 -19.95
N GLU A 54 -4.15 2.25 -19.13
CA GLU A 54 -4.41 1.68 -17.80
C GLU A 54 -5.05 2.71 -16.85
N LEU A 55 -4.81 4.01 -17.09
CA LEU A 55 -5.39 5.13 -16.34
C LEU A 55 -6.48 5.88 -17.12
N SER A 56 -6.99 5.31 -18.22
CA SER A 56 -8.02 5.93 -19.07
C SER A 56 -9.31 6.34 -18.33
N LYS A 57 -9.62 5.68 -17.21
CA LYS A 57 -10.77 6.01 -16.35
C LYS A 57 -10.55 7.28 -15.52
N VAL A 58 -9.30 7.70 -15.35
CA VAL A 58 -8.91 8.85 -14.55
C VAL A 58 -8.88 10.09 -15.43
N HIS A 59 -9.37 11.22 -14.93
CA HIS A 59 -9.22 12.49 -15.62
C HIS A 59 -7.73 12.84 -15.77
N ASN A 60 -7.31 13.19 -16.98
CA ASN A 60 -5.93 13.53 -17.29
C ASN A 60 -5.45 14.88 -16.74
N THR A 61 -6.32 15.65 -16.06
CA THR A 61 -5.99 16.96 -15.50
C THR A 61 -5.78 16.87 -13.99
N PHE A 62 -4.58 17.25 -13.52
CA PHE A 62 -4.20 17.15 -12.12
C PHE A 62 -3.73 18.47 -11.55
N HIS A 63 -4.01 18.66 -10.26
CA HIS A 63 -3.49 19.78 -9.49
C HIS A 63 -1.99 19.58 -9.18
N VAL A 64 -1.22 20.67 -9.16
CA VAL A 64 0.23 20.68 -8.89
C VAL A 64 0.63 19.93 -7.61
N SER A 65 -0.23 19.88 -6.59
CA SER A 65 0.01 19.15 -5.33
C SER A 65 0.03 17.63 -5.47
N ASN A 66 -0.51 17.12 -6.57
CA ASN A 66 -0.52 15.68 -6.89
C ASN A 66 0.64 15.32 -7.82
N LEU A 67 1.49 16.27 -8.19
CA LEU A 67 2.60 16.08 -9.10
C LEU A 67 3.92 16.23 -8.36
N LYS A 68 4.89 15.39 -8.70
CA LYS A 68 6.27 15.50 -8.24
C LYS A 68 7.20 15.50 -9.45
N LYS A 69 8.24 16.34 -9.44
CA LYS A 69 9.22 16.38 -10.53
C LYS A 69 9.95 15.03 -10.59
N CYS A 70 10.02 14.44 -11.79
CA CYS A 70 10.78 13.21 -11.99
C CYS A 70 12.26 13.59 -12.15
N HIS A 71 13.10 13.17 -11.21
CA HIS A 71 14.56 13.25 -11.34
C HIS A 71 15.08 11.90 -11.84
N ALA A 72 16.11 11.91 -12.70
CA ALA A 72 16.65 10.70 -13.34
C ALA A 72 17.14 9.64 -12.33
N ASP A 73 17.47 10.06 -11.11
CA ASP A 73 18.00 9.20 -10.04
C ASP A 73 16.94 8.69 -9.06
N GLU A 74 15.64 8.80 -9.36
CA GLU A 74 14.58 8.40 -8.44
C GLU A 74 13.94 7.04 -8.85
N PRO A 75 14.44 5.89 -8.33
CA PRO A 75 13.90 4.55 -8.61
C PRO A 75 12.56 4.29 -7.90
N LEU A 76 11.89 5.33 -7.40
CA LEU A 76 10.67 5.22 -6.62
C LEU A 76 9.42 5.13 -7.49
N ALA A 77 9.49 5.21 -8.82
CA ALA A 77 8.29 5.06 -9.64
C ALA A 77 7.77 3.60 -9.55
N VAL A 78 6.63 3.39 -8.90
CA VAL A 78 5.95 2.09 -8.95
C VAL A 78 5.51 1.86 -10.39
N PRO A 79 5.90 0.74 -11.04
CA PRO A 79 5.42 0.41 -12.37
C PRO A 79 3.89 0.32 -12.36
N LEU A 80 3.24 0.90 -13.37
CA LEU A 80 1.79 0.83 -13.54
C LEU A 80 1.31 -0.58 -13.88
N ASP A 81 2.22 -1.46 -14.34
CA ASP A 81 1.92 -2.82 -14.72
C ASP A 81 1.34 -3.61 -13.52
N GLY A 82 0.06 -4.00 -13.64
CA GLY A 82 -0.73 -4.68 -12.61
C GLY A 82 -1.41 -3.78 -11.57
N LEU A 83 -1.30 -2.45 -11.67
CA LEU A 83 -1.89 -1.52 -10.69
C LEU A 83 -3.29 -1.04 -11.13
N HIS A 84 -4.35 -1.59 -10.54
CA HIS A 84 -5.73 -1.13 -10.79
C HIS A 84 -6.08 0.17 -10.03
N VAL A 85 -5.78 1.32 -10.63
CA VAL A 85 -6.11 2.63 -10.05
C VAL A 85 -7.55 3.02 -10.38
N ASP A 86 -8.31 3.46 -9.37
CA ASP A 86 -9.69 3.95 -9.54
C ASP A 86 -9.72 5.41 -10.08
N ASP A 87 -10.93 5.87 -10.39
CA ASP A 87 -11.22 7.24 -10.86
C ASP A 87 -10.78 8.34 -9.88
N LYS A 88 -10.51 7.98 -8.62
CA LYS A 88 -10.11 8.88 -7.53
C LYS A 88 -8.64 8.75 -7.15
N LEU A 89 -7.81 8.12 -7.98
CA LEU A 89 -6.38 7.90 -7.73
C LEU A 89 -6.07 7.01 -6.52
N HIS A 90 -6.97 6.08 -6.21
CA HIS A 90 -6.75 5.06 -5.20
C HIS A 90 -6.36 3.73 -5.83
N PHE A 91 -5.51 3.00 -5.12
CA PHE A 91 -5.17 1.61 -5.43
C PHE A 91 -5.32 0.77 -4.17
N VAL A 92 -5.84 -0.46 -4.30
CA VAL A 92 -5.93 -1.41 -3.19
C VAL A 92 -4.66 -2.25 -3.15
N GLU A 93 -3.87 -2.08 -2.11
CA GLU A 93 -2.65 -2.87 -1.97
C GLU A 93 -2.93 -4.31 -1.53
N GLU A 94 -2.19 -5.26 -2.12
CA GLU A 94 -2.32 -6.67 -1.79
C GLU A 94 -1.50 -7.04 -0.55
N PRO A 95 -2.10 -7.78 0.40
CA PRO A 95 -1.38 -8.28 1.55
C PRO A 95 -0.48 -9.46 1.15
N VAL A 96 0.76 -9.46 1.63
CA VAL A 96 1.76 -10.50 1.37
C VAL A 96 1.63 -11.62 2.39
N GLU A 97 1.75 -11.28 3.67
CA GLU A 97 1.82 -12.25 4.74
C GLU A 97 1.29 -11.68 6.06
N ILE A 98 0.79 -12.57 6.92
CA ILE A 98 0.53 -12.29 8.33
C ILE A 98 1.80 -12.53 9.12
N MET A 99 2.43 -11.44 9.55
CA MET A 99 3.69 -11.45 10.30
C MET A 99 3.51 -11.82 11.76
N ASP A 100 2.41 -11.38 12.38
CA ASP A 100 2.19 -11.55 13.81
C ASP A 100 0.71 -11.57 14.16
N ARG A 101 0.38 -12.02 15.37
CA ARG A 101 -0.99 -12.03 15.91
C ARG A 101 -0.98 -11.55 17.35
N GLU A 102 -1.86 -10.62 17.68
CA GLU A 102 -2.01 -10.09 19.03
C GLU A 102 -3.49 -10.04 19.41
N VAL A 103 -3.81 -10.30 20.67
CA VAL A 103 -5.18 -10.14 21.18
C VAL A 103 -5.23 -8.93 22.10
N LYS A 104 -5.88 -7.85 21.66
CA LYS A 104 -6.14 -6.69 22.52
C LYS A 104 -7.30 -6.97 23.47
N ARG A 105 -7.03 -6.95 24.77
CA ARG A 105 -8.05 -7.07 25.82
C ARG A 105 -8.62 -5.69 26.14
N LEU A 106 -9.92 -5.55 25.99
CA LEU A 106 -10.71 -4.42 26.47
C LEU A 106 -11.51 -4.84 27.71
N LYS A 107 -12.16 -3.87 28.37
CA LYS A 107 -12.95 -4.11 29.60
C LYS A 107 -13.99 -5.23 29.47
N ARG A 108 -14.58 -5.42 28.27
CA ARG A 108 -15.66 -6.41 28.02
C ARG A 108 -15.41 -7.33 26.83
N SER A 109 -14.26 -7.22 26.15
CA SER A 109 -14.04 -7.96 24.92
C SER A 109 -12.56 -8.25 24.68
N ARG A 110 -12.31 -9.27 23.86
CA ARG A 110 -10.99 -9.58 23.33
C ARG A 110 -11.07 -9.43 21.82
N ILE A 111 -10.18 -8.62 21.25
CA ILE A 111 -10.16 -8.36 19.81
C ILE A 111 -8.88 -8.98 19.25
N PRO A 112 -8.98 -10.11 18.54
CA PRO A 112 -7.86 -10.67 17.80
C PRO A 112 -7.46 -9.76 16.63
N LEU A 113 -6.18 -9.42 16.58
CA LEU A 113 -5.57 -8.61 15.54
C LEU A 113 -4.44 -9.39 14.87
N VAL A 114 -4.29 -9.18 13.58
CA VAL A 114 -3.19 -9.71 12.77
C VAL A 114 -2.33 -8.56 12.27
N LYS A 115 -1.01 -8.70 12.37
CA LYS A 115 -0.04 -7.79 11.76
C LYS A 115 0.17 -8.25 10.33
N VAL A 116 -0.26 -7.42 9.39
CA VAL A 116 -0.23 -7.71 7.96
C VAL A 116 0.93 -6.94 7.33
N GLN A 117 1.73 -7.64 6.53
CA GLN A 117 2.71 -7.05 5.63
C GLN A 117 2.04 -6.80 4.28
N TRP A 118 2.18 -5.58 3.75
CA TRP A 118 1.66 -5.20 2.44
C TRP A 118 2.75 -5.25 1.37
N ASN A 119 2.38 -5.54 0.12
CA ASN A 119 3.31 -5.66 -1.01
C ASN A 119 3.76 -4.29 -1.52
N SER A 120 4.49 -3.57 -0.68
CA SER A 120 5.03 -2.27 -1.02
C SER A 120 6.39 -2.43 -1.67
N LYS A 121 6.44 -2.20 -2.99
CA LYS A 121 7.70 -2.10 -3.76
C LYS A 121 8.63 -0.97 -3.24
N GLN A 122 8.16 -0.11 -2.33
CA GLN A 122 8.91 1.03 -1.77
C GLN A 122 9.30 0.86 -0.29
N GLY A 123 9.01 -0.29 0.34
CA GLY A 123 9.42 -0.58 1.73
C GLY A 123 8.35 -1.29 2.54
N LEU A 124 8.77 -2.08 3.53
CA LEU A 124 7.89 -2.91 4.37
C LEU A 124 6.88 -2.05 5.17
N GLU A 125 5.62 -1.99 4.71
CA GLU A 125 4.53 -1.41 5.48
C GLU A 125 3.81 -2.50 6.29
N PHE A 126 3.65 -2.25 7.60
CA PHE A 126 2.97 -3.16 8.51
C PHE A 126 1.76 -2.48 9.14
N THR A 127 0.64 -3.21 9.20
CA THR A 127 -0.56 -2.70 9.85
C THR A 127 -1.27 -3.76 10.67
N TRP A 128 -1.88 -3.34 11.78
CA TRP A 128 -2.72 -4.21 12.61
C TRP A 128 -4.18 -4.15 12.15
N GLU A 129 -4.67 -5.28 11.65
CA GLU A 129 -6.05 -5.47 11.17
C GLU A 129 -6.81 -6.48 12.04
N ARG A 130 -8.14 -6.39 12.06
CA ARG A 130 -8.97 -7.36 12.79
C ARG A 130 -8.94 -8.71 12.09
N GLU A 131 -8.65 -9.78 12.84
CA GLU A 131 -8.47 -11.12 12.27
C GLU A 131 -9.71 -11.65 11.57
N ASP A 132 -10.90 -11.43 12.13
CA ASP A 132 -12.17 -11.89 11.58
C ASP A 132 -12.49 -11.27 10.21
N GLN A 133 -12.38 -9.95 10.11
CA GLN A 133 -12.60 -9.22 8.86
C GLN A 133 -11.52 -9.55 7.82
N PHE A 134 -10.27 -9.64 8.27
CA PHE A 134 -9.15 -9.94 7.39
C PHE A 134 -9.24 -11.36 6.81
N LYS A 135 -9.68 -12.33 7.62
CA LYS A 135 -9.90 -13.73 7.19
C LYS A 135 -11.04 -13.87 6.19
N GLN A 136 -12.09 -13.07 6.30
CA GLN A 136 -13.18 -13.08 5.30
C GLN A 136 -12.70 -12.59 3.94
N LYS A 137 -11.85 -11.55 3.91
CA LYS A 137 -11.37 -10.98 2.65
C LYS A 137 -10.20 -11.75 2.03
N TYR A 138 -9.28 -12.25 2.86
CA TYR A 138 -8.07 -12.94 2.43
C TYR A 138 -7.92 -14.30 3.12
N PRO A 139 -8.85 -15.26 2.89
CA PRO A 139 -8.83 -16.55 3.58
C PRO A 139 -7.57 -17.37 3.27
N HIS A 140 -7.01 -17.21 2.07
CA HIS A 140 -5.80 -17.90 1.62
C HIS A 140 -4.54 -17.56 2.44
N LEU A 141 -4.50 -16.40 3.11
CA LEU A 141 -3.39 -16.05 4.00
C LEU A 141 -3.44 -16.80 5.34
N PHE A 142 -4.56 -17.48 5.63
CA PHE A 142 -4.75 -18.26 6.86
C PHE A 142 -4.63 -19.77 6.66
N THR A 143 -4.55 -20.26 5.41
CA THR A 143 -4.58 -21.69 5.09
C THR A 143 -3.21 -22.40 5.22
N ASN A 144 -2.09 -21.67 5.24
CA ASN A 144 -0.74 -22.25 5.20
C ASN A 144 -0.06 -22.49 6.57
N ARG A 145 -0.82 -22.77 7.64
CA ARG A 145 -0.22 -23.16 8.93
C ARG A 145 -0.61 -24.55 9.41
N THR A 146 -0.58 -25.51 8.50
CA THR A 146 -0.36 -26.91 8.86
C THR A 146 1.08 -27.25 8.49
N SER A 147 1.84 -27.77 9.46
CA SER A 147 3.26 -28.20 9.40
C SER A 147 4.37 -27.14 9.31
N SER A 148 4.65 -26.47 10.42
CA SER A 148 6.04 -26.20 10.86
C SER A 148 6.09 -26.23 12.39
N SER A 149 5.75 -27.40 12.94
CA SER A 149 6.22 -27.81 14.26
C SER A 149 7.44 -28.70 14.03
N THR A 150 8.57 -28.10 13.65
CA THR A 150 9.86 -28.80 13.65
C THR A 150 10.68 -28.33 14.84
N ILE A 151 10.84 -29.29 15.75
CA ILE A 151 11.59 -29.33 17.00
C ILE A 151 13.02 -28.77 16.88
N ARG A 152 13.43 -27.96 17.84
CA ARG A 152 14.78 -27.89 18.49
C ARG A 152 14.75 -26.72 19.49
N SER A 153 15.25 -26.80 20.73
CA SER A 153 16.11 -27.77 21.40
C SER A 153 15.99 -27.55 22.91
N LYS A 154 16.02 -28.66 23.67
CA LYS A 154 16.31 -28.65 25.11
C LYS A 154 17.60 -27.87 25.36
N ALA A 155 17.54 -26.83 26.19
CA ALA A 155 18.71 -26.28 26.85
C ALA A 155 18.71 -26.75 28.31
N LEU A 156 19.75 -27.50 28.65
CA LEU A 156 20.05 -28.04 29.96
C LEU A 156 20.11 -26.91 31.01
N ARG A 157 19.30 -27.01 32.05
CA ARG A 157 19.46 -26.20 33.26
C ARG A 157 20.36 -26.98 34.23
N THR A 158 21.67 -26.75 34.13
CA THR A 158 22.64 -27.24 35.11
C THR A 158 22.43 -26.45 36.42
N LYS A 159 22.09 -27.18 37.50
CA LYS A 159 22.22 -26.71 38.88
C LYS A 159 23.71 -26.61 39.21
N LEU A 160 24.13 -25.52 39.86
CA LEU A 160 25.19 -25.56 40.85
C LEU A 160 24.78 -24.67 42.03
N PHE A 161 25.17 -25.15 43.20
CA PHE A 161 24.89 -24.64 44.55
C PHE A 161 25.34 -23.18 44.75
#